data_AF-A0A2N7QYH5-F1
#
_entry.id   AF-A0A2N7QYH5-F1
#
_cell.length_a   1.000
_cell.length_b   1.000
_cell.length_c   1.000
_cell.angle_alpha   90.00
_cell.angle_beta   90.00
_cell.angle_gamma   90.00
#
_symmetry.space_group_name_H-M   'P 1'
#
loop_
_entity.id
_entity.type
_entity.pdbx_description
1 polymer ?
#
loop_
_entity_poly.entity_id
_entity_poly.type
_entity_poly.pdbx_seq_one_letter_code
_entity_poly.pdbx_strand_id
1 'polypeptide(L)'
;MLKLRRLSMLNVLIAMMSVTVIAAVSLLLWHGFGPRQHIAAAMKDADALKDVVLEAATVHGGLAGIHSTDLHYDSAASIGTYIAYAEIADGGLITLHTRNTGASPDPILMLIPTERNGKEGAEITWTCKLVLNSYSLSPPDCLNQETILVRSAPTPAAQTPRANSASSSALAHNATRP
;
A
#
# COMPACT_ATOMS: atom_id res chain seq x y z
N MET A 1 -5.46 48.30 -17.41
CA MET A 1 -4.18 48.75 -18.03
C MET A 1 -3.02 48.10 -17.30
N LEU A 2 -2.58 46.91 -17.74
CA LEU A 2 -1.38 46.28 -17.20
C LEU A 2 -0.17 47.10 -17.66
N LYS A 3 0.46 47.80 -16.72
CA LYS A 3 1.74 48.49 -16.90
C LYS A 3 2.79 47.42 -17.22
N LEU A 4 3.03 47.16 -18.51
CA LEU A 4 4.25 46.51 -18.97
C LEU A 4 5.41 47.47 -18.68
N ARG A 5 5.88 47.46 -17.42
CA ARG A 5 7.24 47.90 -17.11
C ARG A 5 8.15 47.08 -18.03
N ARG A 6 9.01 47.77 -18.79
CA ARG A 6 10.00 47.19 -19.71
C ARG A 6 10.56 45.89 -19.13
N LEU A 7 10.05 44.76 -19.59
CA LEU A 7 10.61 43.46 -19.28
C LEU A 7 11.97 43.43 -19.98
N SER A 8 13.05 43.42 -19.20
CA SER A 8 14.37 43.12 -19.76
C SER A 8 14.29 41.75 -20.44
N MET A 9 14.83 41.61 -21.64
CA MET A 9 14.89 40.32 -22.36
C MET A 9 15.45 39.22 -21.46
N LEU A 10 16.39 39.58 -20.57
CA LEU A 10 16.94 38.69 -19.55
C LEU A 10 15.89 38.19 -18.55
N ASN A 11 15.00 39.06 -18.07
CA ASN A 11 13.97 38.70 -17.11
C ASN A 11 12.92 37.76 -17.75
N VAL A 12 12.59 37.98 -19.02
CA VAL A 12 11.71 37.07 -19.78
C VAL A 12 12.39 35.71 -19.96
N LEU A 13 13.67 35.69 -20.32
CA LEU A 13 14.41 34.44 -20.55
C LEU A 13 14.55 33.62 -19.27
N ILE A 14 14.89 34.25 -18.13
CA ILE A 14 14.96 33.56 -16.84
C ILE A 14 13.59 33.00 -16.42
N ALA A 15 12.51 33.77 -16.61
CA ALA A 15 11.16 33.32 -16.28
C ALA A 15 10.72 32.12 -17.15
N MET A 16 11.04 32.13 -18.45
CA MET A 16 10.71 31.00 -19.34
C MET A 16 11.48 29.74 -18.95
N MET A 17 12.76 29.87 -18.59
CA MET A 17 13.57 28.73 -18.14
C MET A 17 13.04 28.12 -16.85
N SER A 18 12.67 28.94 -15.86
CA SER A 18 12.12 28.42 -14.60
C SER A 18 10.77 27.73 -14.82
N VAL A 19 9.87 28.29 -15.64
CA VAL A 19 8.59 27.66 -15.98
C VAL A 19 8.80 26.30 -16.66
N THR A 20 9.77 26.21 -17.57
CA THR A 20 10.08 24.95 -18.26
C THR A 20 10.55 23.87 -17.29
N VAL A 21 11.43 24.22 -16.34
CA VAL A 21 11.91 23.30 -15.30
C VAL A 21 10.76 22.86 -14.39
N ILE A 22 9.91 23.80 -13.94
CA ILE A 22 8.74 23.48 -13.10
C ILE A 22 7.78 22.55 -13.84
N ALA A 23 7.51 22.80 -15.12
CA ALA A 23 6.64 21.97 -15.94
C ALA A 23 7.19 20.55 -16.10
N ALA A 24 8.49 20.39 -16.34
CA ALA A 24 9.12 19.08 -16.46
C ALA A 24 9.01 18.25 -15.17
N VAL A 25 9.26 18.87 -14.01
CA VAL A 25 9.11 18.19 -12.70
C VAL A 25 7.64 17.85 -12.42
N SER A 26 6.72 18.75 -12.78
CA SER A 26 5.28 18.54 -12.57
C SER A 26 4.74 17.37 -13.41
N LEU A 27 5.22 17.20 -14.65
CA LEU A 27 4.87 16.07 -15.50
C LEU A 27 5.35 14.74 -14.91
N LEU A 28 6.59 14.69 -14.43
CA LEU A 28 7.14 13.48 -13.80
C LEU A 28 6.35 13.07 -12.55
N LEU A 29 5.82 14.03 -11.81
CA LEU A 29 4.92 13.77 -10.68
C LEU A 29 3.54 13.27 -11.15
N TRP A 30 2.99 13.84 -12.22
CA TRP A 30 1.62 13.54 -12.68
C TRP A 30 1.41 12.07 -13.09
N HIS A 31 2.44 11.45 -13.68
CA HIS A 31 2.38 10.04 -14.08
C HIS A 31 2.24 9.06 -12.90
N GLY A 32 2.56 9.48 -11.66
CA GLY A 32 2.48 8.63 -10.48
C GLY A 32 1.16 8.71 -9.70
N PHE A 33 0.38 9.79 -9.84
CA PHE A 33 -0.79 10.02 -9.01
C PHE A 33 -2.09 9.43 -9.56
N GLY A 34 -2.27 9.41 -10.88
CA GLY A 34 -3.48 8.89 -11.52
C GLY A 34 -3.75 7.43 -11.12
N PRO A 35 -2.83 6.49 -11.39
CA PRO A 35 -3.07 5.08 -11.09
C PRO A 35 -3.31 4.78 -9.61
N ARG A 36 -2.62 5.49 -8.70
CA ARG A 36 -2.84 5.35 -7.26
C ARG A 36 -4.25 5.75 -6.83
N GLN A 37 -4.80 6.82 -7.41
CA GLN A 37 -6.17 7.26 -7.12
C GLN A 37 -7.21 6.27 -7.67
N HIS A 38 -6.98 5.73 -8.86
CA HIS A 38 -7.86 4.72 -9.46
C HIS A 38 -7.87 3.41 -8.64
N ILE A 39 -6.71 2.97 -8.15
CA ILE A 39 -6.60 1.80 -7.27
C ILE A 39 -7.27 2.06 -5.91
N ALA A 40 -7.11 3.24 -5.33
CA ALA A 40 -7.79 3.61 -4.09
C ALA A 40 -9.32 3.66 -4.27
N ALA A 41 -9.81 4.10 -5.43
CA ALA A 41 -11.23 4.05 -5.76
C ALA A 41 -11.72 2.60 -5.88
N ALA A 42 -10.96 1.71 -6.53
CA ALA A 42 -11.28 0.29 -6.57
C ALA A 42 -11.34 -0.34 -5.16
N MET A 43 -10.41 0.00 -4.27
CA MET A 43 -10.44 -0.48 -2.88
C MET A 43 -11.70 -0.06 -2.12
N LYS A 44 -12.20 1.16 -2.37
CA LYS A 44 -13.43 1.65 -1.76
C LYS A 44 -14.65 0.85 -2.22
N ASP A 45 -14.71 0.53 -3.50
CA ASP A 45 -15.78 -0.31 -4.06
C ASP A 45 -15.74 -1.73 -3.48
N ALA A 46 -14.55 -2.20 -3.07
CA ALA A 46 -14.36 -3.52 -2.46
C ALA A 46 -14.75 -3.61 -0.98
N ASP A 47 -15.10 -2.50 -0.32
CA ASP A 47 -15.55 -2.55 1.09
C ASP A 47 -16.85 -3.35 1.23
N ALA A 48 -17.74 -3.31 0.23
CA ALA A 48 -18.95 -4.14 0.22
C ALA A 48 -18.65 -5.65 0.23
N LEU A 49 -17.56 -6.09 -0.42
CA LEU A 49 -17.14 -7.49 -0.39
C LEU A 49 -16.58 -7.88 0.97
N LYS A 50 -15.89 -6.96 1.67
CA LYS A 50 -15.43 -7.21 3.03
C LYS A 50 -16.60 -7.41 3.99
N ASP A 51 -17.68 -6.65 3.83
CA ASP A 51 -18.89 -6.80 4.63
C ASP A 51 -19.53 -8.17 4.41
N VAL A 52 -19.64 -8.63 3.15
CA VAL A 52 -20.13 -9.98 2.84
C VAL A 52 -19.29 -11.06 3.53
N VAL A 53 -17.96 -10.95 3.50
CA VAL A 53 -17.07 -11.91 4.17
C VAL A 53 -17.22 -11.83 5.70
N LEU A 54 -17.37 -10.64 6.27
CA LEU A 54 -17.59 -10.45 7.70
C LEU A 54 -18.91 -11.06 8.16
N GLU A 55 -19.99 -10.86 7.40
CA GLU A 55 -21.29 -11.47 7.66
C GLU A 55 -21.20 -13.00 7.59
N ALA A 56 -20.58 -13.54 6.53
CA ALA A 56 -20.38 -14.96 6.39
C ALA A 56 -19.53 -15.54 7.53
N ALA A 57 -18.42 -14.91 7.90
CA ALA A 57 -17.59 -15.36 9.02
C ALA A 57 -18.39 -15.37 10.33
N THR A 58 -19.25 -14.38 10.54
CA THR A 58 -20.09 -14.27 11.74
C THR A 58 -21.14 -15.38 11.81
N VAL A 59 -21.76 -15.72 10.67
CA VAL A 59 -22.77 -16.79 10.58
C VAL A 59 -22.13 -18.18 10.70
N HIS A 60 -20.96 -18.37 10.11
CA HIS A 60 -20.29 -19.67 10.02
C HIS A 60 -19.27 -19.93 11.14
N GLY A 61 -19.13 -19.01 12.10
CA GLY A 61 -18.27 -19.17 13.28
C GLY A 61 -16.79 -18.92 13.04
N GLY A 62 -16.43 -18.32 11.90
CA GLY A 62 -15.07 -17.92 11.55
C GLY A 62 -14.77 -18.05 10.07
N LEU A 63 -13.56 -17.63 9.68
CA LEU A 63 -13.14 -17.68 8.27
C LEU A 63 -13.07 -19.10 7.71
N ALA A 64 -12.67 -20.08 8.53
CA ALA A 64 -12.55 -21.48 8.11
C ALA A 64 -13.89 -22.10 7.68
N GLY A 65 -15.02 -21.56 8.15
CA GLY A 65 -16.37 -22.01 7.79
C GLY A 65 -16.92 -21.36 6.51
N ILE A 66 -16.17 -20.47 5.86
CA ILE A 66 -16.60 -19.79 4.63
C ILE A 66 -16.25 -20.65 3.42
N HIS A 67 -17.28 -21.07 2.69
CA HIS A 67 -17.16 -21.69 1.38
C HIS A 67 -17.70 -20.75 0.30
N SER A 68 -16.94 -20.61 -0.79
CA SER A 68 -17.28 -19.77 -1.95
C SER A 68 -18.65 -20.10 -2.57
N THR A 69 -19.07 -21.37 -2.52
CA THR A 69 -20.38 -21.82 -3.02
C THR A 69 -21.56 -21.38 -2.16
N ASP A 70 -21.33 -21.07 -0.89
CA ASP A 70 -22.38 -20.71 0.06
C ASP A 70 -22.64 -19.20 0.05
N LEU A 71 -21.68 -18.43 -0.47
CA LEU A 71 -21.77 -16.99 -0.66
C LEU A 71 -22.66 -16.65 -1.85
N HIS A 72 -23.92 -16.33 -1.58
CA HIS A 72 -24.89 -15.88 -2.59
C HIS A 72 -24.73 -14.37 -2.87
N TYR A 73 -23.50 -13.93 -3.14
CA TYR A 73 -23.22 -12.53 -3.46
C TYR A 73 -23.28 -12.27 -4.96
N ASP A 74 -23.80 -11.11 -5.35
CA ASP A 74 -23.77 -10.67 -6.74
C ASP A 74 -22.41 -10.05 -7.05
N SER A 75 -21.56 -10.77 -7.78
CA SER A 75 -20.25 -10.26 -8.19
C SER A 75 -20.35 -9.05 -9.12
N ALA A 76 -21.49 -8.82 -9.77
CA ALA A 76 -21.74 -7.60 -10.53
C ALA A 76 -21.88 -6.36 -9.64
N ALA A 77 -22.29 -6.52 -8.36
CA ALA A 77 -22.38 -5.41 -7.42
C ALA A 77 -21.00 -4.81 -7.07
N SER A 78 -19.94 -5.61 -7.19
CA SER A 78 -18.56 -5.18 -7.01
C SER A 78 -17.88 -4.67 -8.30
N ILE A 79 -18.56 -4.74 -9.44
CA ILE A 79 -18.03 -4.22 -10.71
C ILE A 79 -18.19 -2.69 -10.73
N GLY A 80 -17.05 -2.00 -10.78
CA GLY A 80 -16.98 -0.55 -10.77
C GLY A 80 -16.29 0.01 -12.01
N THR A 81 -15.99 1.32 -11.98
CA THR A 81 -15.21 1.96 -13.05
C THR A 81 -13.82 1.33 -13.19
N TYR A 82 -13.22 0.94 -12.05
CA TYR A 82 -11.86 0.43 -11.97
C TYR A 82 -11.76 -1.05 -11.55
N ILE A 83 -12.89 -1.73 -11.37
CA ILE A 83 -12.95 -3.18 -11.13
C ILE A 83 -13.63 -3.82 -12.34
N ALA A 84 -12.95 -4.77 -12.97
CA ALA A 84 -13.52 -5.59 -14.03
C ALA A 84 -14.44 -6.67 -13.45
N TYR A 85 -13.96 -7.38 -12.44
CA TYR A 85 -14.70 -8.39 -11.68
C TYR A 85 -14.01 -8.68 -10.36
N ALA A 86 -14.74 -9.32 -9.45
CA ALA A 86 -14.23 -9.73 -8.14
C ALA A 86 -14.68 -11.15 -7.80
N GLU A 87 -13.81 -11.89 -7.14
CA GLU A 87 -14.01 -13.26 -6.70
C GLU A 87 -13.78 -13.36 -5.19
N ILE A 88 -14.61 -14.14 -4.50
CA ILE A 88 -14.39 -14.54 -3.11
C ILE A 88 -14.14 -16.04 -3.09
N ALA A 89 -12.95 -16.44 -2.66
CA ALA A 89 -12.59 -17.84 -2.47
C ALA A 89 -12.90 -18.32 -1.04
N ASP A 90 -12.77 -19.63 -0.83
CA ASP A 90 -12.89 -20.24 0.51
C ASP A 90 -11.97 -19.54 1.51
N GLY A 91 -12.43 -19.40 2.76
CA GLY A 91 -11.72 -18.62 3.76
C GLY A 91 -11.89 -17.10 3.62
N GLY A 92 -12.69 -16.63 2.67
CA GLY A 92 -13.01 -15.20 2.50
C GLY A 92 -11.94 -14.39 1.77
N LEU A 93 -11.00 -15.04 1.07
CA LEU A 93 -10.00 -14.34 0.25
C LEU A 93 -10.68 -13.63 -0.91
N ILE A 94 -10.55 -12.31 -0.99
CA ILE A 94 -11.12 -11.50 -2.06
C ILE A 94 -10.05 -11.19 -3.10
N THR A 95 -10.32 -11.54 -4.36
CA THR A 95 -9.45 -11.19 -5.50
C THR A 95 -10.18 -10.22 -6.41
N LEU A 96 -9.61 -9.04 -6.62
CA LEU A 96 -10.16 -7.99 -7.48
C LEU A 96 -9.30 -7.86 -8.72
N HIS A 97 -9.93 -8.01 -9.89
CA HIS A 97 -9.30 -7.75 -11.16
C HIS A 97 -9.59 -6.31 -11.54
N THR A 98 -8.57 -5.46 -11.54
CA THR A 98 -8.76 -4.05 -11.89
C THR A 98 -8.80 -3.83 -13.40
N ARG A 99 -9.35 -2.69 -13.81
CA ARG A 99 -9.34 -2.21 -15.20
C ARG A 99 -9.19 -0.71 -15.22
N ASN A 100 -8.72 -0.17 -16.35
CA ASN A 100 -8.69 1.28 -16.59
C ASN A 100 -7.93 2.05 -15.49
N THR A 101 -6.96 1.43 -14.81
CA THR A 101 -6.21 2.07 -13.74
C THR A 101 -5.11 2.98 -14.29
N GLY A 102 -4.81 2.89 -15.60
CA GLY A 102 -3.68 3.59 -16.20
C GLY A 102 -2.33 2.94 -15.88
N ALA A 103 -2.30 1.83 -15.15
CA ALA A 103 -1.15 0.94 -15.06
C ALA A 103 -1.19 -0.07 -16.22
N SER A 104 -0.01 -0.53 -16.66
CA SER A 104 0.11 -1.55 -17.70
C SER A 104 1.13 -2.62 -17.27
N PRO A 105 0.70 -3.85 -17.00
CA PRO A 105 -0.69 -4.32 -16.96
C PRO A 105 -1.49 -3.71 -15.79
N ASP A 106 -2.83 -3.71 -15.89
CA ASP A 106 -3.71 -3.38 -14.76
C ASP A 106 -3.44 -4.37 -13.60
N PRO A 107 -3.28 -3.89 -12.35
CA PRO A 107 -2.93 -4.74 -11.22
C PRO A 107 -4.10 -5.63 -10.76
N ILE A 108 -3.76 -6.73 -10.09
CA ILE A 108 -4.73 -7.54 -9.34
C ILE A 108 -4.56 -7.20 -7.86
N LEU A 109 -5.67 -6.97 -7.17
CA LEU A 109 -5.68 -6.71 -5.72
C LEU A 109 -6.16 -7.96 -5.00
N MET A 110 -5.45 -8.36 -3.95
CA MET A 110 -5.86 -9.45 -3.07
C MET A 110 -6.10 -8.90 -1.67
N LEU A 111 -7.31 -9.04 -1.14
CA LEU A 111 -7.65 -8.71 0.23
C LEU A 111 -7.73 -10.02 1.02
N ILE A 112 -6.79 -10.18 1.94
CA ILE A 112 -6.60 -11.38 2.73
C ILE A 112 -7.16 -11.10 4.13
N PRO A 113 -8.28 -11.72 4.53
CA PRO A 113 -8.76 -11.63 5.89
C PRO A 113 -7.92 -12.52 6.80
N THR A 114 -7.69 -12.05 8.02
CA THR A 114 -7.02 -12.82 9.08
C THR A 114 -7.73 -12.59 10.40
N GLU A 115 -8.09 -13.66 11.09
CA GLU A 115 -8.63 -13.55 12.44
C GLU A 115 -7.52 -13.22 13.44
N ARG A 116 -7.82 -12.30 14.35
CA ARG A 116 -6.88 -11.84 15.35
C ARG A 116 -6.37 -13.01 16.19
N ASN A 117 -5.05 -13.15 16.26
CA ASN A 117 -4.35 -14.23 16.95
C ASN A 117 -4.69 -15.65 16.44
N GLY A 118 -5.26 -15.78 15.23
CA GLY A 118 -5.64 -17.07 14.64
C GLY A 118 -6.76 -17.79 15.39
N LYS A 119 -7.57 -17.05 16.16
CA LYS A 119 -8.69 -17.60 16.90
C LYS A 119 -9.97 -17.47 16.06
N GLU A 120 -10.62 -18.59 15.81
CA GLU A 120 -11.91 -18.65 15.12
C GLU A 120 -12.94 -17.73 15.76
N GLY A 121 -13.62 -16.94 14.93
CA GLY A 121 -14.64 -15.99 15.35
C GLY A 121 -14.08 -14.75 16.08
N ALA A 122 -12.77 -14.52 16.04
CA ALA A 122 -12.18 -13.27 16.53
C ALA A 122 -12.34 -12.13 15.50
N GLU A 123 -11.97 -10.91 15.92
CA GLU A 123 -11.90 -9.73 15.05
C GLU A 123 -11.10 -10.05 13.78
N ILE A 124 -11.69 -9.75 12.62
CA ILE A 124 -11.05 -9.96 11.31
C ILE A 124 -10.30 -8.69 10.92
N THR A 125 -9.00 -8.83 10.67
CA THR A 125 -8.16 -7.78 10.09
C THR A 125 -7.88 -8.09 8.63
N TRP A 126 -7.71 -7.05 7.82
CA TRP A 126 -7.50 -7.19 6.37
C TRP A 126 -6.09 -6.80 5.98
N THR A 127 -5.43 -7.65 5.19
CA THR A 127 -4.17 -7.34 4.53
C THR A 127 -4.42 -7.23 3.03
N CYS A 128 -4.01 -6.12 2.42
CA CYS A 128 -4.09 -5.96 0.98
C CYS A 128 -2.73 -6.20 0.31
N LYS A 129 -2.72 -6.97 -0.79
CA LYS A 129 -1.56 -7.19 -1.64
C LYS A 129 -1.87 -6.77 -3.09
N LEU A 130 -0.93 -6.07 -3.72
CA LEU A 130 -0.94 -5.85 -5.17
C LEU A 130 -0.11 -6.93 -5.87
N VAL A 131 -0.73 -7.63 -6.81
CA VAL A 131 -0.09 -8.60 -7.69
C VAL A 131 0.00 -7.97 -9.08
N LEU A 132 1.15 -8.11 -9.74
CA LEU A 132 1.46 -7.67 -11.13
C LEU A 132 1.96 -6.23 -11.34
N ASN A 133 2.09 -5.36 -10.33
CA ASN A 133 2.76 -4.07 -10.52
C ASN A 133 3.87 -3.79 -9.49
N SER A 134 4.80 -2.90 -9.86
CA SER A 134 5.86 -2.46 -8.97
C SER A 134 5.26 -1.62 -7.83
N TYR A 135 5.72 -1.90 -6.60
CA TYR A 135 5.31 -1.34 -5.31
C TYR A 135 5.08 0.19 -5.28
N SER A 136 5.62 0.93 -6.25
CA SER A 136 5.45 2.37 -6.41
C SER A 136 4.01 2.80 -6.72
N LEU A 137 3.11 1.92 -7.15
CA LEU A 137 1.71 2.29 -7.45
C LEU A 137 0.71 1.90 -6.35
N SER A 138 1.18 1.31 -5.25
CA SER A 138 0.29 0.90 -4.16
C SER A 138 -0.18 2.11 -3.32
N PRO A 139 -1.49 2.26 -3.07
CA PRO A 139 -1.99 3.14 -2.01
C PRO A 139 -1.42 2.74 -0.64
N PRO A 140 -1.37 3.67 0.33
CA PRO A 140 -0.83 3.38 1.66
C PRO A 140 -1.53 2.18 2.35
N ASP A 141 -2.83 1.99 2.10
CA ASP A 141 -3.60 0.90 2.70
C ASP A 141 -3.37 -0.48 2.05
N CYS A 142 -2.62 -0.54 0.95
CA CYS A 142 -2.19 -1.78 0.28
C CYS A 142 -0.67 -1.95 0.25
N LEU A 143 0.05 -1.26 1.15
CA LEU A 143 1.48 -1.46 1.30
C LEU A 143 1.75 -2.84 1.91
N ASN A 144 2.49 -3.67 1.18
CA ASN A 144 3.06 -4.90 1.74
C ASN A 144 3.89 -4.53 2.99
N GLN A 145 3.57 -5.12 4.14
CA GLN A 145 4.11 -4.76 5.46
C GLN A 145 5.65 -4.77 5.57
N GLU A 146 6.37 -5.44 4.66
CA GLU A 146 7.83 -5.40 4.60
C GLU A 146 8.40 -3.98 4.36
N THR A 147 7.63 -3.07 3.76
CA THR A 147 8.10 -1.69 3.52
C THR A 147 7.88 -0.76 4.72
N ILE A 148 6.92 -1.08 5.61
CA ILE A 148 6.57 -0.23 6.76
C ILE A 148 7.68 -0.25 7.84
N LEU A 149 8.41 -1.36 7.95
CA LEU A 149 9.54 -1.47 8.89
C LEU A 149 10.75 -0.62 8.50
N VAL A 150 10.92 -0.27 7.23
CA VAL A 150 12.04 0.59 6.78
C VAL A 150 11.73 2.07 6.96
N ARG A 151 10.46 2.49 6.85
CA ARG A 151 10.07 3.90 6.97
C ARG A 151 9.93 4.40 8.41
N SER A 152 9.91 3.49 9.38
CA SER A 152 9.81 3.81 10.80
C SER A 152 11.16 4.03 11.50
N ALA A 153 12.28 3.89 10.78
CA ALA A 153 13.58 4.23 11.35
C ALA A 153 13.66 5.75 11.57
N PRO A 154 13.76 6.26 12.81
CA PRO A 154 14.03 7.67 13.04
C PRO A 154 15.37 8.02 12.40
N THR A 155 15.40 9.15 11.68
CA THR A 155 16.61 9.78 11.15
C THR A 155 17.72 9.72 12.20
N PRO A 156 18.92 9.18 11.89
CA PRO A 156 20.03 9.24 12.82
C PRO A 156 20.42 10.71 13.00
N ALA A 157 20.06 11.28 14.15
CA ALA A 157 20.67 12.51 14.61
C ALA A 157 22.19 12.28 14.66
N ALA A 158 22.92 13.22 14.06
CA ALA A 158 24.37 13.21 13.96
C ALA A 158 25.02 12.84 15.31
N GLN A 159 25.70 11.69 15.36
CA GLN A 159 26.50 11.29 16.51
C GLN A 159 27.92 11.83 16.32
N THR A 160 28.21 12.92 17.03
CA THR A 160 29.59 13.38 17.29
C THR A 160 30.36 12.26 18.02
N PRO A 161 31.56 11.87 17.57
CA PRO A 161 32.30 10.79 18.22
C PRO A 161 32.90 11.30 19.53
N ARG A 162 32.41 10.78 20.67
CA ARG A 162 33.10 10.92 21.96
C ARG A 162 33.83 9.61 22.25
N ALA A 163 35.15 9.68 22.15
CA ALA A 163 36.05 8.71 22.76
C ALA A 163 35.85 8.72 24.29
N ASN A 164 35.76 7.53 24.91
CA ASN A 164 36.70 7.09 25.95
C ASN A 164 36.22 5.83 26.71
N SER A 165 37.21 4.96 26.93
CA SER A 165 37.50 4.17 28.15
C SER A 165 36.55 3.06 28.62
N ALA A 166 37.01 1.82 28.38
CA ALA A 166 37.38 0.81 29.38
C ALA A 166 36.49 0.58 30.62
N SER A 167 36.01 -0.67 30.80
CA SER A 167 36.55 -1.60 31.83
C SER A 167 35.73 -2.89 31.97
N SER A 168 36.48 -4.00 31.94
CA SER A 168 36.36 -5.29 32.62
C SER A 168 35.07 -5.71 33.33
N SER A 169 34.65 -6.96 33.08
CA SER A 169 34.45 -8.04 34.08
C SER A 169 34.02 -9.31 33.33
N ALA A 170 34.91 -10.31 33.22
CA ALA A 170 34.99 -11.48 34.11
C ALA A 170 34.36 -12.72 33.45
N LEU A 171 35.21 -13.64 32.95
CA LEU A 171 34.84 -15.05 32.87
C LEU A 171 36.06 -15.90 33.21
N ALA A 172 35.97 -16.56 34.35
CA ALA A 172 36.98 -17.42 34.93
C ALA A 172 36.56 -18.89 34.77
N HIS A 173 37.55 -19.74 34.50
CA HIS A 173 37.65 -21.20 34.75
C HIS A 173 36.91 -22.11 33.74
N ASN A 174 37.58 -22.83 32.83
CA ASN A 174 38.58 -23.92 32.97
C ASN A 174 38.03 -25.21 33.60
N ALA A 175 37.79 -26.25 32.76
CA ALA A 175 37.85 -27.66 33.15
C ALA A 175 37.97 -28.60 31.92
N THR A 176 39.21 -29.01 31.69
CA THR A 176 39.83 -30.20 31.06
C THR A 176 39.03 -31.52 30.96
N ARG A 177 39.08 -32.18 29.78
CA ARG A 177 39.51 -33.59 29.54
C ARG A 177 39.23 -34.05 28.09
N PRO A 178 39.86 -35.12 27.59
CA PRO A 178 41.16 -35.72 27.93
C PRO A 178 42.26 -35.43 26.89
#